data_AF-A0A8J2LTX4-F1
#
_entry.id   AF-A0A8J2LTX4-F1
#
_cell.length_a   1.000
_cell.length_b   1.000
_cell.length_c   1.000
_cell.angle_alpha   90.00
_cell.angle_beta   90.00
_cell.angle_gamma   90.00
#
_symmetry.space_group_name_H-M   'P 1'
#
loop_
_entity.id
_entity.type
_entity.pdbx_description
1 polymer ?
#
loop_
_entity_poly.entity_id
_entity_poly.type
_entity_poly.pdbx_seq_one_letter_code
_entity_poly.pdbx_strand_id
1 'polypeptide(L)'
;MCCFLALRKVLLFGAFIHMFLGLLFIYYLVALITTLVSVKKYIYMGFLFMTYYCLFLPLGLVIFWGTYKRSRFLLRWSAGIFLLLQIYGITIQSAFSFSIHSWAPAVSTDLKFDKDVLTKLITQSFLAISYLFTIFFYLRELEPEEEPYMTNRRQVAYHPTQQQPIPIPNIQSHHDFMMKC
;
A
#
# COMPACT_ATOMS: atom_id res chain seq x y z
N MET A 1 1.29 25.14 -1.59
CA MET A 1 1.63 24.12 -0.57
C MET A 1 0.51 23.87 0.47
N CYS A 2 -0.78 23.97 0.13
CA CYS A 2 -1.85 23.89 1.16
C CYS A 2 -2.57 22.53 1.27
N CYS A 3 -2.45 21.63 0.27
CA CYS A 3 -3.16 20.34 0.29
C CYS A 3 -2.45 19.22 1.10
N PHE A 4 -1.16 19.37 1.38
CA PHE A 4 -0.29 18.35 2.01
C PHE A 4 -0.74 17.94 3.43
N LEU A 5 -1.24 18.90 4.22
CA LEU A 5 -1.71 18.64 5.58
C LEU A 5 -3.08 17.97 5.61
N ALA A 6 -3.88 18.09 4.55
CA ALA A 6 -5.24 17.53 4.51
C ALA A 6 -5.21 16.02 4.24
N LEU A 7 -4.49 15.57 3.21
CA LEU A 7 -4.41 14.14 2.83
C LEU A 7 -3.84 13.26 3.95
N ARG A 8 -2.77 13.72 4.61
CA ARG A 8 -2.19 13.01 5.75
C ARG A 8 -3.20 12.83 6.89
N LYS A 9 -3.99 13.86 7.21
CA LYS A 9 -5.02 13.80 8.27
C LYS A 9 -6.16 12.85 7.88
N VAL A 10 -6.60 12.88 6.62
CA VAL A 10 -7.63 11.96 6.11
C VAL A 10 -7.17 10.51 6.20
N LEU A 11 -5.91 10.21 5.85
CA LEU A 11 -5.37 8.86 5.97
C LEU A 11 -5.22 8.40 7.43
N LEU A 12 -4.76 9.27 8.33
CA LEU A 12 -4.69 8.95 9.76
C LEU A 12 -6.08 8.72 10.34
N PHE A 13 -7.08 9.52 9.95
CA PHE A 13 -8.46 9.32 10.34
C PHE A 13 -9.03 8.00 9.82
N GLY A 14 -8.80 7.68 8.55
CA GLY A 14 -9.18 6.41 7.95
C GLY A 14 -8.52 5.22 8.66
N ALA A 15 -7.22 5.30 8.94
CA ALA A 15 -6.49 4.29 9.71
C ALA A 15 -7.08 4.10 11.11
N PHE A 16 -7.46 5.19 11.78
CA PHE A 16 -8.12 5.14 13.09
C PHE A 16 -9.48 4.44 13.03
N ILE A 17 -10.30 4.71 12.00
CA ILE A 17 -11.56 3.98 11.78
C ILE A 17 -11.30 2.47 11.63
N HIS A 18 -10.29 2.07 10.85
CA HIS A 18 -9.96 0.65 10.66
C HIS A 18 -9.52 0.00 11.99
N MET A 19 -8.70 0.69 12.78
CA MET A 19 -8.29 0.20 14.09
C MET A 19 -9.47 0.08 15.06
N PHE A 20 -10.35 1.09 15.10
CA PHE A 20 -11.54 1.08 15.95
C PHE A 20 -12.51 -0.05 15.57
N LEU A 21 -12.78 -0.23 14.27
CA LEU A 21 -13.59 -1.34 13.78
C LEU A 21 -12.96 -2.68 14.16
N GLY A 22 -11.66 -2.87 13.93
CA GLY A 22 -10.97 -4.10 14.30
C GLY A 22 -11.07 -4.42 15.80
N LEU A 23 -10.90 -3.42 16.67
CA LEU A 23 -11.06 -3.58 18.12
C LEU A 23 -12.50 -3.93 18.52
N LEU A 24 -13.48 -3.24 17.92
CA LEU A 24 -14.90 -3.51 18.16
C LEU A 24 -15.23 -4.97 17.81
N PHE A 25 -14.75 -5.46 16.68
CA PHE A 25 -14.97 -6.85 16.26
C PHE A 25 -14.21 -7.86 17.13
N ILE A 26 -13.01 -7.55 17.60
CA ILE A 26 -12.33 -8.43 18.58
C ILE A 26 -13.11 -8.49 19.89
N TYR A 27 -13.67 -7.37 20.36
CA TYR A 27 -14.54 -7.38 21.54
C TYR A 27 -15.77 -8.29 21.33
N TYR A 28 -16.44 -8.15 20.18
CA TYR A 28 -17.54 -9.04 19.81
C TYR A 28 -17.09 -10.51 19.66
N LEU A 29 -15.86 -10.78 19.22
CA LEU A 29 -15.30 -12.13 19.12
C LEU A 29 -15.28 -12.82 20.47
N VAL A 30 -14.79 -12.13 21.50
CA VAL A 30 -14.68 -12.68 22.85
C VAL A 30 -16.08 -12.99 23.40
N ALA A 31 -17.05 -12.09 23.17
CA ALA A 31 -18.45 -12.31 23.53
C ALA A 31 -19.11 -13.46 22.72
N LEU A 32 -18.72 -13.64 21.45
CA LEU A 32 -19.25 -14.68 20.58
C LEU A 32 -18.67 -16.06 20.93
N ILE A 33 -17.36 -16.17 21.19
CA ILE A 33 -16.71 -17.43 21.58
C ILE A 33 -17.31 -17.96 22.89
N THR A 34 -17.58 -17.07 23.84
CA THR A 34 -18.20 -17.43 25.13
C THR A 34 -19.64 -17.94 24.99
N THR A 35 -20.35 -17.57 23.91
CA THR A 35 -21.74 -17.98 23.65
C THR A 35 -21.86 -19.12 22.63
N LEU A 36 -20.93 -19.25 21.68
CA LEU A 36 -20.93 -20.22 20.57
C LEU A 36 -20.62 -21.67 20.95
N VAL A 37 -20.22 -21.95 22.19
CA VAL A 37 -20.11 -23.33 22.71
C VAL A 37 -21.42 -24.11 22.53
N SER A 38 -22.54 -23.40 22.33
CA SER A 38 -23.89 -23.97 22.26
C SER A 38 -24.45 -24.22 20.85
N VAL A 39 -23.88 -23.69 19.76
CA VAL A 39 -24.52 -23.70 18.42
C VAL A 39 -23.54 -24.09 17.29
N LYS A 40 -23.43 -25.38 17.00
CA LYS A 40 -22.48 -25.93 15.99
C LYS A 40 -22.72 -25.48 14.54
N LYS A 41 -23.96 -25.11 14.18
CA LYS A 41 -24.37 -24.96 12.77
C LYS A 41 -23.93 -23.65 12.09
N TYR A 42 -23.43 -22.67 12.86
CA TYR A 42 -23.02 -21.35 12.33
C TYR A 42 -21.59 -20.94 12.68
N ILE A 43 -20.82 -21.83 13.31
CA ILE A 43 -19.45 -21.54 13.78
C ILE A 43 -18.54 -21.14 12.62
N TYR A 44 -18.60 -21.86 11.49
CA TYR A 44 -17.77 -21.58 10.32
C TYR A 44 -18.04 -20.19 9.72
N MET A 45 -19.32 -19.79 9.65
CA MET A 45 -19.71 -18.48 9.14
C MET A 45 -19.24 -17.36 10.07
N GLY A 46 -19.45 -17.55 11.37
CA GLY A 46 -18.89 -16.66 12.39
C GLY A 46 -17.40 -16.51 12.16
N PHE A 47 -16.65 -17.61 12.12
CA PHE A 47 -15.19 -17.58 11.97
C PHE A 47 -14.69 -16.85 10.71
N LEU A 48 -15.37 -17.01 9.56
CA LEU A 48 -15.04 -16.28 8.34
C LEU A 48 -15.24 -14.77 8.48
N PHE A 49 -16.40 -14.34 8.98
CA PHE A 49 -16.65 -12.92 9.25
C PHE A 49 -15.68 -12.36 10.30
N MET A 50 -15.38 -13.14 11.33
CA MET A 50 -14.43 -12.73 12.37
C MET A 50 -13.02 -12.55 11.81
N THR A 51 -12.55 -13.48 10.98
CA THR A 51 -11.23 -13.37 10.33
C THR A 51 -11.17 -12.13 9.44
N TYR A 52 -12.23 -11.88 8.66
CA TYR A 52 -12.35 -10.68 7.82
C TYR A 52 -12.19 -9.39 8.63
N TYR A 53 -12.96 -9.22 9.70
CA TYR A 53 -12.92 -7.99 10.48
C TYR A 53 -11.68 -7.87 11.37
N CYS A 54 -11.12 -8.98 11.85
CA CYS A 54 -9.86 -8.95 12.60
C CYS A 54 -8.70 -8.40 11.76
N LEU A 55 -8.71 -8.59 10.44
CA LEU A 55 -7.69 -8.06 9.54
C LEU A 55 -7.74 -6.53 9.37
N PHE A 56 -8.83 -5.86 9.75
CA PHE A 56 -8.90 -4.39 9.73
C PHE A 56 -7.96 -3.75 10.77
N LEU A 57 -7.73 -4.42 11.91
CA LEU A 57 -6.84 -3.91 12.95
C LEU A 57 -5.37 -3.83 12.48
N PRO A 58 -4.71 -4.92 12.04
CA PRO A 58 -3.34 -4.86 11.55
C PRO A 58 -3.23 -3.98 10.31
N LEU A 59 -4.25 -3.98 9.44
CA LEU A 59 -4.27 -3.08 8.28
C LEU A 59 -4.29 -1.61 8.69
N GLY A 60 -5.15 -1.24 9.66
CA GLY A 60 -5.19 0.11 10.23
C GLY A 60 -3.86 0.52 10.85
N LEU A 61 -3.20 -0.38 11.58
CA LEU A 61 -1.86 -0.15 12.14
C LEU A 61 -0.80 0.08 11.07
N VAL A 62 -0.79 -0.73 10.00
CA VAL A 62 0.17 -0.58 8.88
C VAL A 62 -0.05 0.73 8.16
N ILE A 63 -1.30 1.14 7.90
CA ILE A 63 -1.61 2.43 7.26
C ILE A 63 -1.20 3.59 8.17
N PHE A 64 -1.52 3.50 9.47
CA PHE A 64 -1.12 4.51 10.46
C PHE A 64 0.40 4.66 10.49
N TRP A 65 1.13 3.55 10.62
CA TRP A 65 2.58 3.56 10.67
C TRP A 65 3.20 4.04 9.36
N GLY A 66 2.68 3.58 8.22
CA GLY A 66 3.09 4.03 6.89
C GLY A 66 2.89 5.53 6.69
N THR A 67 1.77 6.07 7.16
CA THR A 67 1.46 7.50 7.10
C THR A 67 2.32 8.31 8.07
N TYR A 68 2.54 7.81 9.29
CA TYR A 68 3.34 8.46 10.32
C TYR A 68 4.82 8.52 9.95
N LYS A 69 5.39 7.39 9.50
CA LYS A 69 6.78 7.27 9.05
C LYS A 69 6.99 7.73 7.61
N ARG A 70 5.95 8.17 6.90
CA ARG A 70 6.01 8.55 5.48
C ARG A 70 6.62 7.45 4.60
N SER A 71 6.36 6.19 4.92
CA SER A 71 6.94 5.03 4.24
C SER A 71 6.09 4.61 3.04
N ARG A 72 6.62 4.82 1.82
CA ARG A 72 5.94 4.41 0.58
C ARG A 72 5.75 2.90 0.49
N PHE A 73 6.72 2.14 0.96
CA PHE A 73 6.65 0.68 0.94
C PHE A 73 5.44 0.19 1.72
N LEU A 74 5.27 0.66 2.97
CA LEU A 74 4.14 0.26 3.81
C LEU A 74 2.80 0.69 3.22
N LEU A 75 2.73 1.91 2.68
CA LEU A 75 1.51 2.43 2.07
C LEU A 75 1.11 1.67 0.80
N ARG A 76 2.07 1.33 -0.08
CA ARG A 76 1.83 0.50 -1.27
C ARG A 76 1.31 -0.89 -0.90
N TRP A 77 1.96 -1.55 0.07
CA TRP A 77 1.51 -2.84 0.57
C TRP A 77 0.12 -2.75 1.20
N SER A 78 -0.15 -1.71 1.99
CA SER A 78 -1.45 -1.53 2.62
C SER A 78 -2.58 -1.32 1.61
N ALA A 79 -2.33 -0.65 0.48
CA ALA A 79 -3.32 -0.50 -0.59
C ALA A 79 -3.65 -1.85 -1.24
N GLY A 80 -2.63 -2.69 -1.51
CA GLY A 80 -2.82 -4.04 -2.04
C GLY A 80 -3.59 -4.94 -1.08
N ILE A 81 -3.20 -4.95 0.20
CA ILE A 81 -3.89 -5.72 1.25
C ILE A 81 -5.34 -5.24 1.40
N PHE A 82 -5.57 -3.92 1.39
CA PHE A 82 -6.92 -3.35 1.46
C PHE A 82 -7.79 -3.79 0.27
N LEU A 83 -7.26 -3.76 -0.95
CA LEU A 83 -7.99 -4.22 -2.13
C LEU A 83 -8.38 -5.71 -2.03
N LEU A 84 -7.42 -6.56 -1.65
CA LEU A 84 -7.67 -7.99 -1.44
C LEU A 84 -8.73 -8.21 -0.34
N LEU A 85 -8.65 -7.45 0.74
CA LEU A 85 -9.61 -7.51 1.84
C LEU A 85 -11.02 -7.12 1.34
N GLN A 86 -11.15 -6.07 0.53
CA GLN A 86 -12.44 -5.68 -0.04
C GLN A 86 -13.02 -6.74 -0.98
N ILE A 87 -12.21 -7.32 -1.86
CA ILE A 87 -12.64 -8.44 -2.72
C ILE A 87 -13.13 -9.60 -1.85
N TYR A 88 -12.36 -9.99 -0.83
CA TYR A 88 -12.73 -11.07 0.09
C TYR A 88 -14.05 -10.78 0.82
N GLY A 89 -14.25 -9.56 1.31
CA GLY A 89 -15.50 -9.13 1.96
C GLY A 89 -16.71 -9.21 1.03
N ILE A 90 -16.56 -8.75 -0.22
CA ILE A 90 -17.60 -8.83 -1.25
C ILE A 90 -17.90 -10.29 -1.60
N THR A 91 -16.89 -11.15 -1.71
CA THR A 91 -17.06 -12.59 -1.98
C THR A 91 -17.84 -13.27 -0.85
N ILE A 92 -17.46 -13.02 0.42
CA ILE A 92 -18.17 -13.50 1.60
C ILE A 92 -19.64 -13.06 1.57
N GLN A 93 -19.89 -11.76 1.38
CA GLN A 93 -21.23 -11.21 1.40
C GLN A 93 -22.10 -11.76 0.26
N SER A 94 -21.52 -11.94 -0.91
CA SER A 94 -22.20 -12.52 -2.07
C SER A 94 -22.53 -14.00 -1.82
N ALA A 95 -21.56 -14.81 -1.41
CA ALA A 95 -21.74 -16.24 -1.15
C ALA A 95 -22.85 -16.49 -0.11
N PHE A 96 -22.93 -15.68 0.94
CA PHE A 96 -23.95 -15.83 1.98
C PHE A 96 -25.31 -15.27 1.60
N SER A 97 -25.37 -14.17 0.85
CA SER A 97 -26.65 -13.65 0.34
C SER A 97 -27.31 -14.65 -0.62
N PHE A 98 -26.52 -15.32 -1.47
CA PHE A 98 -27.01 -16.39 -2.35
C PHE A 98 -27.37 -17.70 -1.60
N SER A 99 -26.65 -18.03 -0.52
CA SER A 99 -26.93 -19.24 0.27
C SER A 99 -28.23 -19.14 1.09
N ILE A 100 -28.63 -17.95 1.54
CA ILE A 100 -29.86 -17.77 2.32
C ILE A 100 -31.11 -17.80 1.40
N HIS A 101 -30.98 -17.35 0.15
CA HIS A 101 -32.08 -17.39 -0.83
C HIS A 101 -32.26 -18.75 -1.54
N SER A 102 -31.23 -19.60 -1.57
CA SER A 102 -31.32 -20.93 -2.22
C SER A 102 -31.93 -22.03 -1.34
N TRP A 103 -32.27 -21.73 -0.07
CA TRP A 103 -32.90 -22.67 0.87
C TRP A 103 -34.42 -22.50 1.02
N ALA A 104 -35.04 -21.61 0.26
CA ALA A 104 -36.49 -21.60 0.08
C ALA A 104 -36.82 -22.53 -1.11
N PRO A 105 -37.53 -23.65 -0.92
CA PRO A 105 -37.92 -24.49 -2.03
C PRO A 105 -39.06 -23.81 -2.79
N ALA A 106 -38.81 -23.64 -4.09
CA ALA A 106 -39.77 -23.43 -5.17
C ALA A 106 -40.27 -22.00 -5.47
N VAL A 107 -40.34 -21.76 -6.79
CA VAL A 107 -41.16 -20.76 -7.49
C VAL A 107 -40.62 -19.32 -7.53
N SER A 108 -39.64 -19.08 -8.40
CA SER A 108 -39.77 -18.20 -9.58
C SER A 108 -38.40 -17.72 -10.04
N THR A 109 -38.14 -17.93 -11.33
CA THR A 109 -37.06 -17.32 -12.09
C THR A 109 -37.26 -15.81 -12.20
N ASP A 110 -36.98 -15.10 -11.11
CA ASP A 110 -36.76 -13.66 -11.10
C ASP A 110 -35.58 -13.44 -10.15
N LEU A 111 -34.37 -13.34 -10.70
CA LEU A 111 -33.24 -12.71 -10.00
C LEU A 111 -33.57 -11.22 -9.81
N LYS A 112 -34.55 -10.91 -8.95
CA LYS A 112 -34.67 -9.58 -8.38
C LYS A 112 -33.49 -9.42 -7.46
N PHE A 113 -32.38 -8.93 -8.00
CA PHE A 113 -31.29 -8.41 -7.21
C PHE A 113 -31.91 -7.46 -6.18
N ASP A 114 -31.83 -7.83 -4.91
CA ASP A 114 -32.31 -6.99 -3.83
C ASP A 114 -31.60 -5.64 -3.94
N LYS A 115 -32.40 -4.58 -4.13
CA LYS A 115 -31.90 -3.21 -4.30
C LYS A 115 -31.04 -2.79 -3.10
N ASP A 116 -31.33 -3.34 -1.91
CA ASP A 116 -30.57 -3.03 -0.70
C ASP A 116 -29.18 -3.69 -0.72
N VAL A 117 -29.08 -4.93 -1.20
CA VAL A 117 -27.79 -5.61 -1.37
C VAL A 117 -26.94 -4.91 -2.43
N LEU A 118 -27.54 -4.54 -3.55
CA LEU A 118 -26.87 -3.80 -4.62
C LEU A 118 -26.38 -2.43 -4.14
N THR A 119 -27.22 -1.68 -3.42
CA THR A 119 -26.87 -0.35 -2.87
C THR A 119 -25.72 -0.45 -1.87
N LYS A 120 -25.72 -1.47 -1.00
CA LYS A 120 -24.61 -1.74 -0.07
C LYS A 120 -23.31 -2.04 -0.81
N LEU A 121 -23.36 -2.88 -1.84
CA LEU A 121 -22.19 -3.27 -2.63
C LEU A 121 -21.60 -2.08 -3.40
N ILE A 122 -22.44 -1.24 -4.01
CA ILE A 122 -22.03 -0.01 -4.68
C ILE A 122 -21.40 0.96 -3.69
N THR A 123 -22.06 1.19 -2.54
CA THR A 123 -21.56 2.12 -1.52
C THR A 123 -20.21 1.67 -0.96
N GLN A 124 -20.07 0.38 -0.65
CA GLN A 124 -18.81 -0.19 -0.17
C GLN A 124 -17.70 -0.07 -1.22
N SER A 125 -18.01 -0.36 -2.49
CA SER A 125 -17.05 -0.22 -3.59
C SER A 125 -16.61 1.22 -3.78
N PHE A 126 -17.55 2.17 -3.72
CA PHE A 126 -17.26 3.60 -3.85
C PHE A 126 -16.37 4.11 -2.71
N LEU A 127 -16.65 3.70 -1.46
CA LEU A 127 -15.81 4.03 -0.30
C LEU A 127 -14.41 3.43 -0.43
N ALA A 128 -14.31 2.17 -0.86
CA ALA A 128 -13.02 1.51 -1.08
C ALA A 128 -12.20 2.20 -2.16
N ILE A 129 -12.81 2.53 -3.30
CA ILE A 129 -12.18 3.25 -4.41
C ILE A 129 -11.71 4.63 -3.94
N SER A 130 -12.57 5.37 -3.23
CA SER A 130 -12.22 6.70 -2.69
C SER A 130 -11.03 6.65 -1.73
N TYR A 131 -10.97 5.60 -0.91
CA TYR A 131 -9.86 5.39 0.02
C TYR A 131 -8.56 5.02 -0.71
N LEU A 132 -8.63 4.16 -1.73
CA LEU A 132 -7.49 3.84 -2.59
C LEU A 132 -6.96 5.07 -3.34
N PHE A 133 -7.84 5.92 -3.87
CA PHE A 133 -7.45 7.19 -4.46
C PHE A 133 -6.73 8.09 -3.46
N THR A 134 -7.23 8.16 -2.22
CA THR A 134 -6.58 8.94 -1.16
C THR A 134 -5.16 8.43 -0.89
N ILE A 135 -4.96 7.11 -0.78
CA ILE A 135 -3.63 6.51 -0.62
C ILE A 135 -2.75 6.78 -1.84
N PHE A 136 -3.30 6.68 -3.06
CA PHE A 136 -2.58 6.94 -4.30
C PHE A 136 -2.10 8.40 -4.39
N PHE A 137 -2.98 9.37 -4.14
CA PHE A 137 -2.61 10.78 -4.15
C PHE A 137 -1.56 11.10 -3.09
N TYR A 138 -1.67 10.51 -1.89
CA TYR A 138 -0.65 10.67 -0.86
C TYR A 138 0.67 9.96 -1.20
N LEU A 139 0.64 8.81 -1.86
CA LEU A 139 1.86 8.15 -2.35
C LEU A 139 2.58 8.97 -3.40
N ARG A 140 1.83 9.60 -4.32
CA ARG A 140 2.37 10.52 -5.33
C ARG A 140 2.92 11.78 -4.67
N GLU A 141 2.26 12.29 -3.64
CA GLU A 141 2.76 13.39 -2.82
C GLU A 141 4.09 13.04 -2.12
N LEU A 142 4.27 11.79 -1.73
CA LEU A 142 5.49 11.32 -1.10
C LEU A 142 6.64 11.10 -2.08
N GLU A 143 6.40 11.09 -3.39
CA GLU A 143 7.43 10.93 -4.44
C GLU A 143 8.44 12.08 -4.35
N PRO A 144 9.77 11.83 -4.42
CA PRO A 144 10.70 12.95 -4.39
C PRO A 144 10.44 13.72 -5.69
N GLU A 145 10.47 15.05 -5.66
CA GLU A 145 10.72 15.76 -6.92
C GLU A 145 11.99 15.13 -7.49
N GLU A 146 11.87 14.48 -8.67
CA GLU A 146 13.05 14.06 -9.39
C GLU A 146 13.86 15.32 -9.63
N GLU A 147 14.91 15.54 -8.83
CA GLU A 147 15.92 16.53 -9.18
C GLU A 147 16.41 16.14 -10.59
N PRO A 148 16.35 17.04 -11.59
CA PRO A 148 16.93 16.79 -12.89
C PRO A 148 18.46 16.93 -12.78
N TYR A 149 19.10 16.07 -12.00
CA TYR A 149 20.55 16.13 -11.71
C TYR A 149 21.20 14.74 -11.75
N MET A 150 20.89 13.94 -12.77
CA MET A 150 21.71 12.77 -13.12
C MET A 150 21.97 12.61 -14.62
N THR A 151 21.75 13.65 -15.44
CA THR A 151 22.16 13.62 -16.86
C THR A 151 23.63 14.03 -17.06
N ASN A 152 24.29 14.65 -16.08
CA ASN A 152 25.61 15.27 -16.30
C ASN A 152 26.83 14.49 -15.75
N ARG A 153 26.65 13.36 -15.03
CA ARG A 153 27.79 12.58 -14.52
C ARG A 153 28.32 11.49 -15.46
N ARG A 154 27.57 11.10 -16.50
CA ARG A 154 28.05 10.12 -17.50
C ARG A 154 28.64 10.72 -18.78
N GLN A 155 28.52 12.03 -19.00
CA GLN A 155 29.09 12.68 -20.19
C GLN A 155 30.52 13.22 -20.01
N VAL A 156 31.05 13.28 -18.79
CA VAL A 156 32.45 13.72 -18.55
C VAL A 156 33.45 12.56 -18.70
N ALA A 157 32.99 11.31 -18.83
CA ALA A 157 33.87 10.15 -19.00
C ALA A 157 34.34 9.91 -20.46
N TYR A 158 33.85 10.69 -21.43
CA TYR A 158 34.19 10.54 -22.84
C TYR A 158 34.59 11.89 -23.47
N HIS A 159 35.62 12.53 -22.93
CA HIS A 159 36.48 13.36 -23.77
C HIS A 159 37.85 12.68 -23.86
N PRO A 160 38.27 12.23 -25.05
CA PRO A 160 39.60 11.65 -25.22
C PRO A 160 40.63 12.75 -24.98
N THR A 161 41.53 12.51 -24.04
CA THR A 161 42.74 13.31 -23.82
C THR A 161 43.51 13.36 -25.13
N GLN A 162 43.34 14.45 -25.90
CA GLN A 162 44.21 14.73 -27.04
C GLN A 162 45.62 14.97 -26.50
N GLN A 163 46.53 14.15 -27.03
CA GLN A 163 47.97 14.15 -26.80
C GLN A 163 48.54 15.56 -26.96
N GLN A 164 49.19 16.08 -25.93
CA GLN A 164 50.28 17.04 -26.11
C GLN A 164 51.59 16.25 -26.20
N PRO A 165 52.31 16.29 -27.34
CA PRO A 165 53.63 15.70 -27.45
C PRO A 165 54.62 16.54 -26.61
N ILE A 166 55.24 15.91 -25.63
CA ILE A 166 56.35 16.51 -24.87
C ILE A 166 57.58 16.49 -25.80
N PRO A 167 58.20 17.65 -26.09
CA PRO A 167 59.43 17.69 -26.88
C PRO A 167 60.58 17.06 -26.09
N ILE A 168 61.31 16.15 -26.74
CA ILE A 168 62.55 15.55 -26.25
C ILE A 168 63.66 16.59 -26.40
N PRO A 169 64.30 17.07 -25.33
CA PRO A 169 65.55 17.81 -25.47
C PRO A 169 66.67 16.83 -25.82
N ASN A 170 67.23 17.04 -27.03
CA ASN A 170 68.40 16.35 -27.53
C ASN A 170 69.65 16.72 -26.71
N ILE A 171 70.50 15.71 -26.52
CA ILE A 171 71.70 15.67 -25.70
C ILE A 171 72.80 16.53 -26.33
N GLN A 172 73.47 17.40 -25.56
CA GLN A 172 74.81 17.87 -25.94
C GLN A 172 75.72 18.17 -24.74
N SER A 173 76.62 17.21 -24.52
CA SER A 173 78.00 17.30 -24.02
C SER A 173 78.52 18.62 -23.42
N HIS A 174 78.91 18.54 -22.15
CA HIS A 174 80.07 19.20 -21.54
C HIS A 174 80.53 18.25 -20.42
N HIS A 175 81.48 17.33 -20.62
CA HIS A 175 82.92 17.57 -20.75
C HIS A 175 83.36 18.91 -20.15
N ASP A 176 83.75 18.85 -18.87
CA ASP A 176 85.06 19.27 -18.36
C ASP A 176 85.01 19.81 -16.92
N PHE A 177 86.01 19.35 -16.17
CA PHE A 177 86.79 20.11 -15.18
C PHE A 177 86.50 19.99 -13.67
N MET A 178 87.32 19.12 -13.07
CA MET A 178 88.22 19.35 -11.92
C MET A 178 87.79 19.11 -10.46
N MET A 179 88.40 18.05 -9.92
CA MET A 179 89.29 17.99 -8.76
C MET A 179 88.88 18.67 -7.46
N LYS A 180 88.71 17.85 -6.42
CA LYS A 180 89.27 18.06 -5.07
C LYS A 180 89.30 16.72 -4.31
N CYS A 181 90.50 16.15 -4.20
CA CYS A 181 91.12 15.48 -3.04
C CYS A 181 92.42 14.84 -3.52
#